data_AF-A0A285F035-F1
#
_entry.id   AF-A0A285F035-F1
#
_cell.length_a   1.000
_cell.length_b   1.000
_cell.length_c   1.000
_cell.angle_alpha   90.00
_cell.angle_beta   90.00
_cell.angle_gamma   90.00
#
_symmetry.space_group_name_H-M   'P 1'
#
loop_
_entity.id
_entity.type
_entity.pdbx_description
1 polymer ?
#
loop_
_entity_poly.entity_id
_entity_poly.type
_entity_poly.pdbx_seq_one_letter_code
_entity_poly.pdbx_strand_id
1 'polypeptide(L)'
;MVPTPAAASPAQSWPQSGYGPGNTYYNPAETRLNASTITHVKQRWKLATRTSNCDTGVRPVLDGRSLFSNDPGGIGAYDPATGKRRWHVDLPQTTVSRLALADGKLLMLSSECRVPAAFESHLTAFDPARGKRLWSKGLEKFSYDMRIDRGTIVLDSNQNGLASTIAFGVDDGEQRWLRLGDRGDGLVSANGRLLLRKADGGAAAVETRTGKTLWETTNNWYAGGTDPAGTRFYVGSSAGLTAVDAATGKAIWSTKLQVSDVTTDTTHVFFSQYRSATALDARTGRKLYSVHTPSAAGRTSRAGGLLYTPTDDGLVVASAATGVPLKKEIPADRDHPPVIAGGWLYVSDGGVLRAYY
;
A
#
# COMPACT_ATOMS: atom_id res chain seq x y z
N MET A 1 31.80 -16.70 -2.73
CA MET A 1 30.76 -15.65 -2.84
C MET A 1 29.53 -16.27 -3.44
N VAL A 2 28.42 -16.32 -2.70
CA VAL A 2 27.12 -16.71 -3.27
C VAL A 2 26.62 -15.51 -4.08
N PRO A 3 26.16 -15.66 -5.34
CA PRO A 3 25.67 -14.54 -6.12
C PRO A 3 24.45 -13.96 -5.42
N THR A 4 24.43 -12.64 -5.23
CA THR A 4 23.23 -11.91 -4.85
C THR A 4 22.15 -12.22 -5.90
N PRO A 5 20.96 -12.72 -5.52
CA PRO A 5 19.91 -12.96 -6.50
C PRO A 5 19.58 -11.65 -7.20
N ALA A 6 19.49 -11.69 -8.53
CA ALA A 6 19.10 -10.53 -9.32
C ALA A 6 17.76 -9.99 -8.80
N ALA A 7 17.71 -8.69 -8.52
CA ALA A 7 16.47 -8.01 -8.17
C ALA A 7 15.45 -8.25 -9.31
N ALA A 8 14.23 -8.60 -8.95
CA ALA A 8 13.21 -8.84 -9.96
C ALA A 8 12.92 -7.58 -10.77
N SER A 9 12.51 -7.79 -12.02
CA SER A 9 12.11 -6.71 -12.90
C SER A 9 10.94 -5.93 -12.27
N PRO A 10 10.97 -4.58 -12.28
CA PRO A 10 9.91 -3.75 -11.68
C PRO A 10 8.48 -4.13 -12.10
N ALA A 11 8.30 -4.57 -13.36
CA ALA A 11 7.04 -5.06 -13.92
C ALA A 11 6.39 -6.20 -13.12
N GLN A 12 7.20 -7.02 -12.46
CA GLN A 12 6.79 -8.24 -11.76
C GLN A 12 6.70 -8.03 -10.25
N SER A 13 6.96 -6.82 -9.74
CA SER A 13 6.99 -6.55 -8.31
C SER A 13 5.80 -5.72 -7.84
N TRP A 14 5.41 -5.95 -6.59
CA TRP A 14 4.52 -5.10 -5.80
C TRP A 14 5.01 -5.16 -4.35
N PRO A 15 6.07 -4.39 -4.01
CA PRO A 15 6.84 -4.63 -2.80
C PRO A 15 6.12 -4.25 -1.51
N GLN A 16 5.12 -3.37 -1.55
CA GLN A 16 4.37 -2.95 -0.36
C GLN A 16 2.97 -2.47 -0.76
N SER A 17 2.09 -2.29 0.24
CA SER A 17 0.75 -1.75 0.02
C SER A 17 0.80 -0.42 -0.76
N GLY A 18 -0.05 -0.28 -1.78
CA GLY A 18 -0.04 0.88 -2.66
C GLY A 18 1.13 0.96 -3.63
N TYR A 19 1.74 -0.17 -3.98
CA TYR A 19 2.88 -0.37 -4.90
C TYR A 19 4.23 0.16 -4.36
N GLY A 20 4.24 1.25 -3.61
CA GLY A 20 5.48 1.86 -3.12
C GLY A 20 5.27 2.91 -2.03
N PRO A 21 6.35 3.65 -1.67
CA PRO A 21 6.32 4.67 -0.62
C PRO A 21 5.31 5.80 -0.86
N GLY A 22 5.05 6.13 -2.13
CA GLY A 22 4.12 7.18 -2.53
C GLY A 22 2.64 6.79 -2.53
N ASN A 23 2.32 5.54 -2.19
CA ASN A 23 0.93 5.04 -2.10
C ASN A 23 0.12 5.24 -3.40
N THR A 24 0.76 5.08 -4.57
CA THR A 24 0.17 5.40 -5.88
C THR A 24 -0.84 4.38 -6.37
N TYR A 25 -0.76 3.13 -5.88
CA TYR A 25 -1.51 1.97 -6.40
C TYR A 25 -1.33 1.78 -7.92
N TYR A 26 -0.17 2.19 -8.43
CA TYR A 26 0.12 2.18 -9.85
C TYR A 26 1.38 1.38 -10.13
N ASN A 27 1.23 0.28 -10.87
CA ASN A 27 2.35 -0.43 -11.49
C ASN A 27 2.57 0.09 -12.93
N PRO A 28 3.59 0.94 -13.18
CA PRO A 28 3.89 1.48 -14.51
C PRO A 28 4.50 0.47 -15.47
N ALA A 29 5.03 -0.65 -14.95
CA ALA A 29 5.80 -1.59 -15.75
C ALA A 29 4.99 -2.83 -16.17
N GLU A 30 3.75 -2.98 -15.69
CA GLU A 30 2.82 -4.00 -16.18
C GLU A 30 2.41 -3.74 -17.63
N THR A 31 2.58 -4.75 -18.47
CA THR A 31 2.29 -4.70 -19.92
C THR A 31 1.60 -5.97 -20.43
N ARG A 32 1.67 -7.08 -19.68
CA ARG A 32 1.10 -8.39 -20.05
C ARG A 32 -0.39 -8.42 -19.79
N LEU A 33 -0.85 -7.92 -18.64
CA LEU A 33 -2.26 -7.65 -18.40
C LEU A 33 -2.60 -6.29 -18.98
N ASN A 34 -3.38 -6.28 -20.05
CA ASN A 34 -3.79 -5.07 -20.76
C ASN A 34 -5.18 -5.29 -21.39
N ALA A 35 -5.67 -4.30 -22.15
CA ALA A 35 -7.00 -4.34 -22.76
C ALA A 35 -7.26 -5.59 -23.63
N SER A 36 -6.23 -6.15 -24.28
CA SER A 36 -6.35 -7.34 -25.13
C SER A 36 -6.35 -8.66 -24.36
N THR A 37 -5.75 -8.70 -23.16
CA THR A 37 -5.55 -9.95 -22.40
C THR A 37 -6.49 -10.08 -21.21
N ILE A 38 -6.95 -8.98 -20.60
CA ILE A 38 -7.73 -9.01 -19.36
C ILE A 38 -9.06 -9.77 -19.48
N THR A 39 -9.69 -9.77 -20.65
CA THR A 39 -10.94 -10.52 -20.86
C THR A 39 -10.71 -12.03 -20.88
N HIS A 40 -9.50 -12.48 -21.22
CA HIS A 40 -9.12 -13.88 -21.39
C HIS A 40 -8.58 -14.53 -20.12
N VAL A 41 -8.25 -13.76 -19.08
CA VAL A 41 -7.68 -14.30 -17.84
C VAL A 41 -8.61 -15.31 -17.19
N LYS A 42 -8.06 -16.35 -16.58
CA LYS A 42 -8.82 -17.33 -15.82
C LYS A 42 -8.24 -17.44 -14.42
N GLN A 43 -9.08 -17.77 -13.45
CA GLN A 43 -8.60 -18.11 -12.12
C GLN A 43 -7.69 -19.33 -12.24
N ARG A 44 -6.46 -19.22 -11.75
CA ARG A 44 -5.48 -20.32 -11.78
C ARG A 44 -5.47 -21.08 -10.48
N TRP A 45 -5.54 -20.37 -9.37
CA TRP A 45 -5.54 -20.94 -8.03
C TRP A 45 -6.19 -19.97 -7.03
N LYS A 46 -6.50 -20.49 -5.84
CA LYS A 46 -6.97 -19.72 -4.69
C LYS A 46 -6.33 -20.26 -3.41
N LEU A 47 -6.12 -19.39 -2.43
CA LEU A 47 -5.52 -19.68 -1.13
C LEU A 47 -6.43 -19.13 -0.03
N ALA A 48 -6.64 -19.89 1.04
CA ALA A 48 -7.22 -19.34 2.25
C ALA A 48 -6.17 -18.42 2.91
N THR A 49 -6.59 -17.24 3.36
CA THR A 49 -5.73 -16.26 4.05
C THR A 49 -6.14 -16.03 5.49
N ARG A 50 -7.20 -16.71 5.95
CA ARG A 50 -7.76 -16.58 7.28
C ARG A 50 -8.19 -17.94 7.84
N THR A 51 -7.85 -18.21 9.09
CA THR A 51 -8.37 -19.37 9.84
C THR A 51 -9.05 -19.01 11.16
N SER A 52 -8.80 -17.81 11.68
CA SER A 52 -9.30 -17.42 12.99
C SER A 52 -9.74 -15.95 13.05
N ASN A 53 -10.44 -15.59 14.12
CA ASN A 53 -10.88 -14.22 14.36
C ASN A 53 -9.70 -13.24 14.56
N CYS A 54 -8.51 -13.76 14.88
CA CYS A 54 -7.25 -13.03 15.03
C CYS A 54 -6.61 -12.53 13.72
N ASP A 55 -6.91 -13.19 12.61
CA ASP A 55 -6.24 -12.91 11.34
C ASP A 55 -6.87 -11.68 10.69
N THR A 56 -6.10 -10.62 10.46
CA THR A 56 -6.51 -9.51 9.59
C THR A 56 -6.00 -9.76 8.18
N GLY A 57 -6.86 -9.61 7.17
CA GLY A 57 -6.47 -9.79 5.77
C GLY A 57 -5.39 -8.78 5.38
N VAL A 58 -4.15 -9.25 5.19
CA VAL A 58 -3.03 -8.41 4.73
C VAL A 58 -2.97 -8.42 3.21
N ARG A 59 -2.69 -7.26 2.63
CA ARG A 59 -2.43 -7.17 1.19
C ARG A 59 -1.16 -7.95 0.85
N PRO A 60 -1.21 -8.87 -0.14
CA PRO A 60 -0.03 -9.62 -0.50
C PRO A 60 1.02 -8.71 -1.14
N VAL A 61 2.29 -9.08 -0.99
CA VAL A 61 3.43 -8.40 -1.63
C VAL A 61 4.17 -9.38 -2.53
N LEU A 62 4.79 -8.89 -3.59
CA LEU A 62 5.37 -9.71 -4.65
C LEU A 62 6.76 -9.17 -5.02
N ASP A 63 7.76 -10.05 -5.07
CA ASP A 63 9.11 -9.73 -5.55
C ASP A 63 9.39 -10.29 -6.95
N GLY A 64 8.36 -10.56 -7.75
CA GLY A 64 8.43 -11.22 -9.07
C GLY A 64 8.77 -12.70 -9.05
N ARG A 65 9.41 -13.21 -7.99
CA ARG A 65 9.74 -14.62 -7.82
C ARG A 65 8.78 -15.33 -6.89
N SER A 66 8.33 -14.67 -5.84
CA SER A 66 7.55 -15.19 -4.73
C SER A 66 6.45 -14.20 -4.36
N LEU A 67 5.25 -14.73 -4.16
CA LEU A 67 4.14 -14.00 -3.54
C LEU A 67 4.19 -14.23 -2.03
N PHE A 68 4.13 -13.17 -1.24
CA PHE A 68 4.07 -13.24 0.22
C PHE A 68 2.70 -12.77 0.67
N SER A 69 2.06 -13.55 1.53
CA SER A 69 0.70 -13.28 2.01
C SER A 69 0.54 -13.81 3.43
N ASN A 70 -0.52 -13.35 4.10
CA ASN A 70 -1.05 -14.08 5.25
C ASN A 70 -1.38 -15.52 4.83
N ASP A 71 -1.07 -16.47 5.70
CA ASP A 71 -1.37 -17.89 5.60
C ASP A 71 -2.12 -18.26 6.90
N PRO A 72 -3.14 -19.13 6.87
CA PRO A 72 -3.63 -19.81 8.07
C PRO A 72 -2.58 -20.04 9.18
N GLY A 73 -2.69 -19.29 10.28
CA GLY A 73 -1.79 -19.40 11.43
C GLY A 73 -0.42 -18.69 11.30
N GLY A 74 -0.19 -17.90 10.26
CA GLY A 74 1.01 -17.07 10.13
C GLY A 74 1.21 -16.45 8.74
N ILE A 75 2.42 -16.52 8.20
CA ILE A 75 2.74 -15.99 6.86
C ILE A 75 3.39 -17.04 5.99
N GLY A 76 3.22 -16.91 4.67
CA GLY A 76 3.80 -17.84 3.71
C GLY A 76 4.36 -17.14 2.48
N ALA A 77 5.30 -17.81 1.84
CA ALA A 77 5.70 -17.52 0.48
C ALA A 77 5.16 -18.58 -0.48
N TYR A 78 4.71 -18.13 -1.64
CA TYR A 78 4.06 -18.96 -2.64
C TYR A 78 4.71 -18.75 -4.00
N ASP A 79 4.71 -19.81 -4.79
CA ASP A 79 5.01 -19.71 -6.20
C ASP A 79 3.86 -18.97 -6.93
N PRO A 80 4.12 -17.80 -7.56
CA PRO A 80 3.08 -17.01 -8.22
C PRO A 80 2.30 -17.77 -9.28
N ALA A 81 2.95 -18.71 -9.99
CA ALA A 81 2.36 -19.41 -11.12
C ALA A 81 1.44 -20.55 -10.69
N THR A 82 1.84 -21.29 -9.67
CA THR A 82 1.16 -22.52 -9.25
C THR A 82 0.36 -22.37 -7.97
N GLY A 83 0.59 -21.32 -7.19
CA GLY A 83 0.01 -21.14 -5.85
C GLY A 83 0.59 -22.11 -4.81
N LYS A 84 1.60 -22.91 -5.17
CA LYS A 84 2.22 -23.84 -4.22
C LYS A 84 3.03 -23.09 -3.17
N ARG A 85 2.80 -23.42 -1.90
CA ARG A 85 3.54 -22.88 -0.76
C ARG A 85 5.00 -23.33 -0.82
N ARG A 86 5.92 -22.37 -0.75
CA ARG A 86 7.38 -22.59 -0.72
C ARG A 86 7.88 -22.73 0.70
N TRP A 87 7.40 -21.88 1.60
CA TRP A 87 7.66 -21.95 3.03
C TRP A 87 6.50 -21.33 3.81
N HIS A 88 6.42 -21.66 5.10
CA HIS A 88 5.49 -21.11 6.08
C HIS A 88 6.25 -20.69 7.33
N VAL A 89 5.80 -19.62 7.98
CA VAL A 89 6.24 -19.24 9.32
C VAL A 89 5.02 -19.28 10.23
N ASP A 90 5.06 -20.16 11.22
CA ASP A 90 4.03 -20.27 12.25
C ASP A 90 4.07 -19.04 13.17
N LEU A 91 2.95 -18.33 13.28
CA LEU A 91 2.76 -17.15 14.12
C LEU A 91 1.46 -17.30 14.94
N PRO A 92 1.42 -18.22 15.92
CA PRO A 92 0.23 -18.45 16.71
C PRO A 92 -0.17 -17.18 17.47
N GLN A 93 -1.48 -16.90 17.53
CA GLN A 93 -2.05 -15.75 18.26
C GLN A 93 -1.45 -14.40 17.85
N THR A 94 -1.01 -14.28 16.61
CA THR A 94 -0.41 -13.06 16.06
C THR A 94 -1.27 -12.54 14.93
N THR A 95 -1.66 -11.28 15.01
CA THR A 95 -2.28 -10.55 13.92
C THR A 95 -1.20 -9.89 13.08
N VAL A 96 -1.14 -10.21 11.79
CA VAL A 96 -0.25 -9.54 10.84
C VAL A 96 -0.99 -8.32 10.29
N SER A 97 -0.44 -7.12 10.48
CA SER A 97 -1.08 -5.88 10.03
C SER A 97 -0.51 -5.37 8.71
N ARG A 98 0.80 -5.53 8.47
CA ARG A 98 1.49 -5.11 7.24
C ARG A 98 2.61 -6.05 6.84
N LEU A 99 2.79 -6.21 5.53
CA LEU A 99 3.94 -6.84 4.91
C LEU A 99 4.59 -5.87 3.90
N ALA A 100 5.91 -5.92 3.79
CA ALA A 100 6.65 -5.17 2.78
C ALA A 100 7.96 -5.87 2.41
N LEU A 101 8.46 -5.59 1.22
CA LEU A 101 9.75 -6.04 0.70
C LEU A 101 10.67 -4.84 0.53
N ALA A 102 11.83 -4.87 1.17
CA ALA A 102 12.86 -3.85 1.01
C ALA A 102 14.24 -4.42 1.32
N ASP A 103 15.25 -4.01 0.56
CA ASP A 103 16.67 -4.35 0.77
C ASP A 103 16.92 -5.85 1.03
N GLY A 104 16.24 -6.70 0.24
CA GLY A 104 16.33 -8.15 0.31
C GLY A 104 15.64 -8.80 1.52
N LYS A 105 14.77 -8.08 2.22
CA LYS A 105 14.08 -8.55 3.43
C LYS A 105 12.56 -8.48 3.25
N LEU A 106 11.85 -9.45 3.84
CA LEU A 106 10.41 -9.40 4.06
C LEU A 106 10.19 -8.82 5.46
N LEU A 107 9.62 -7.64 5.52
CA LEU A 107 9.33 -6.91 6.75
C LEU A 107 7.86 -7.12 7.12
N MET A 108 7.62 -7.34 8.40
CA MET A 108 6.33 -7.63 8.97
C MET A 108 6.08 -6.74 10.17
N LEU A 109 4.94 -6.06 10.16
CA LEU A 109 4.35 -5.46 11.36
C LEU A 109 3.24 -6.38 11.85
N SER A 110 3.28 -6.72 13.14
CA SER A 110 2.30 -7.60 13.77
C SER A 110 1.98 -7.17 15.19
N SER A 111 0.89 -7.68 15.73
CA SER A 111 0.45 -7.48 17.13
C SER A 111 -0.07 -8.80 17.70
N GLU A 112 -0.03 -8.98 19.02
CA GLU A 112 -0.60 -10.16 19.67
C GLU A 112 -2.12 -10.06 19.79
N CYS A 113 -2.83 -11.18 19.63
CA CYS A 113 -4.30 -11.20 19.69
C CYS A 113 -4.89 -10.96 21.07
N ARG A 114 -4.20 -11.46 22.10
CA ARG A 114 -4.60 -11.32 23.49
C ARG A 114 -3.63 -10.31 24.07
N VAL A 115 -4.17 -9.23 24.64
CA VAL A 115 -3.35 -8.16 25.24
C VAL A 115 -3.17 -8.44 26.75
N PRO A 116 -2.15 -9.23 27.15
CA PRO A 116 -1.52 -9.03 28.45
C PRO A 116 0.01 -8.84 28.35
N ALA A 117 0.58 -8.68 27.15
CA ALA A 117 2.02 -8.65 26.93
C ALA A 117 2.67 -7.28 27.23
N ALA A 118 3.98 -7.30 27.53
CA ALA A 118 4.82 -6.10 27.67
C ALA A 118 5.01 -5.31 26.35
N PHE A 119 4.69 -5.93 25.21
CA PHE A 119 4.73 -5.33 23.88
C PHE A 119 3.38 -5.49 23.18
N GLU A 120 2.88 -4.40 22.60
CA GLU A 120 1.62 -4.40 21.85
C GLU A 120 1.82 -4.68 20.36
N SER A 121 3.05 -4.51 19.85
CA SER A 121 3.38 -4.79 18.44
C SER A 121 4.81 -5.31 18.28
N HIS A 122 5.08 -5.94 17.14
CA HIS A 122 6.39 -6.45 16.76
C HIS A 122 6.71 -6.02 15.34
N LEU A 123 7.95 -5.56 15.14
CA LEU A 123 8.54 -5.36 13.83
C LEU A 123 9.56 -6.47 13.58
N THR A 124 9.34 -7.27 12.54
CA THR A 124 10.17 -8.46 12.26
C THR A 124 10.64 -8.46 10.82
N ALA A 125 11.90 -8.83 10.58
CA ALA A 125 12.43 -9.08 9.25
C ALA A 125 12.72 -10.57 9.03
N PHE A 126 12.42 -11.04 7.82
CA PHE A 126 12.66 -12.40 7.37
C PHE A 126 13.47 -12.43 6.06
N ASP A 127 14.24 -13.51 5.85
CA ASP A 127 14.79 -13.89 4.54
C ASP A 127 13.62 -14.29 3.62
N PRO A 128 13.33 -13.54 2.54
CA PRO A 128 12.22 -13.85 1.64
C PRO A 128 12.33 -15.22 0.95
N ALA A 129 13.54 -15.75 0.78
CA ALA A 129 13.72 -17.04 0.12
C ALA A 129 13.39 -18.23 1.04
N ARG A 130 13.55 -18.06 2.36
CA ARG A 130 13.51 -19.18 3.32
C ARG A 130 12.50 -19.01 4.45
N GLY A 131 11.96 -17.82 4.67
CA GLY A 131 11.14 -17.50 5.84
C GLY A 131 11.94 -17.47 7.16
N LYS A 132 13.28 -17.47 7.09
CA LYS A 132 14.12 -17.42 8.29
C LYS A 132 14.11 -16.01 8.87
N ARG A 133 13.78 -15.87 10.15
CA ARG A 133 13.85 -14.60 10.88
C ARG A 133 15.30 -14.07 10.89
N LEU A 134 15.48 -12.83 10.46
CA LEU A 134 16.76 -12.12 10.44
C LEU A 134 16.94 -11.30 11.72
N TRP A 135 15.94 -10.49 12.06
CA TRP A 135 15.89 -9.71 13.29
C TRP A 135 14.43 -9.50 13.73
N SER A 136 14.22 -9.12 14.99
CA SER A 136 12.91 -8.80 15.55
C SER A 136 13.05 -7.74 16.62
N LYS A 137 12.15 -6.75 16.60
CA LYS A 137 12.05 -5.68 17.59
C LYS A 137 10.65 -5.69 18.21
N GLY A 138 10.59 -5.82 19.53
CA GLY A 138 9.34 -5.60 20.27
C GLY A 138 9.05 -4.10 20.36
N LEU A 139 7.80 -3.72 20.17
CA LEU A 139 7.30 -2.35 20.25
C LEU A 139 6.31 -2.27 21.42
N GLU A 140 6.65 -1.47 22.43
CA GLU A 140 5.87 -1.36 23.66
C GLU A 140 4.46 -0.83 23.43
N LYS A 141 4.25 -0.12 22.31
CA LYS A 141 2.98 0.50 21.94
C LYS A 141 2.48 -0.01 20.61
N PHE A 142 1.16 -0.09 20.51
CA PHE A 142 0.47 -0.52 19.33
C PHE A 142 0.86 0.36 18.15
N SER A 143 1.16 -0.29 17.03
CA SER A 143 1.51 0.35 15.77
C SER A 143 0.59 -0.20 14.68
N TYR A 144 -0.03 0.69 13.91
CA TYR A 144 -1.17 0.34 13.04
C TYR A 144 -0.93 0.54 11.55
N ASP A 145 0.15 1.23 11.17
CA ASP A 145 0.57 1.34 9.78
C ASP A 145 2.10 1.26 9.65
N MET A 146 2.56 0.87 8.46
CA MET A 146 3.97 0.69 8.14
C MET A 146 4.25 1.12 6.70
N ARG A 147 5.26 1.98 6.51
CA ARG A 147 5.77 2.37 5.19
C ARG A 147 7.28 2.26 5.14
N ILE A 148 7.81 1.86 3.99
CA ILE A 148 9.26 1.75 3.79
C ILE A 148 9.68 2.64 2.62
N ASP A 149 10.67 3.48 2.88
CA ASP A 149 11.35 4.30 1.87
C ASP A 149 12.82 4.46 2.24
N ARG A 150 13.72 4.35 1.25
CA ARG A 150 15.17 4.60 1.40
C ARG A 150 15.81 3.92 2.64
N GLY A 151 15.60 2.62 2.78
CA GLY A 151 16.16 1.82 3.89
C GLY A 151 15.62 2.19 5.27
N THR A 152 14.52 2.95 5.34
CA THR A 152 13.88 3.38 6.59
C THR A 152 12.46 2.85 6.65
N ILE A 153 12.13 2.17 7.75
CA ILE A 153 10.79 1.72 8.11
C ILE A 153 10.18 2.83 8.95
N VAL A 154 9.00 3.32 8.58
CA VAL A 154 8.24 4.29 9.35
C VAL A 154 6.93 3.67 9.80
N LEU A 155 6.59 3.86 11.07
CA LEU A 155 5.36 3.36 11.68
C LEU A 155 4.56 4.51 12.28
N ASP A 156 3.24 4.41 12.17
CA ASP A 156 2.30 5.18 12.98
C ASP A 156 2.00 4.38 14.25
N SER A 157 2.14 5.03 15.40
CA SER A 157 2.09 4.43 16.74
C SER A 157 1.43 5.37 17.75
N ASN A 158 1.22 4.90 18.98
CA ASN A 158 0.63 5.66 20.09
C ASN A 158 1.58 5.77 21.29
N GLN A 159 2.76 6.38 21.07
CA GLN A 159 3.80 6.51 22.09
C GLN A 159 3.35 7.42 23.24
N ASN A 160 3.44 6.92 24.48
CA ASN A 160 3.04 7.65 25.70
C ASN A 160 1.61 8.23 25.66
N GLY A 161 0.67 7.56 24.97
CA GLY A 161 -0.71 8.02 24.83
C GLY A 161 -0.90 9.11 23.78
N LEU A 162 0.15 9.47 23.03
CA LEU A 162 0.10 10.43 21.93
C LEU A 162 0.24 9.71 20.59
N ALA A 163 -0.57 10.12 19.60
CA ALA A 163 -0.33 9.74 18.21
C ALA A 163 1.10 10.15 17.83
N SER A 164 1.87 9.23 17.28
CA SER A 164 3.31 9.40 17.10
C SER A 164 3.78 8.67 15.85
N THR A 165 4.82 9.22 15.22
CA THR A 165 5.50 8.60 14.09
C THR A 165 6.90 8.19 14.52
N ILE A 166 7.26 6.94 14.30
CA ILE A 166 8.55 6.39 14.70
C ILE A 166 9.22 5.72 13.50
N ALA A 167 10.54 5.77 13.43
CA ALA A 167 11.27 5.11 12.35
C ALA A 167 12.41 4.22 12.82
N PHE A 168 12.68 3.20 12.01
CA PHE A 168 13.67 2.16 12.24
C PHE A 168 14.49 1.92 10.96
N GLY A 169 15.72 1.41 11.11
CA GLY A 169 16.51 0.94 9.98
C GLY A 169 15.99 -0.40 9.44
N VAL A 170 15.96 -0.56 8.11
CA VAL A 170 15.64 -1.85 7.48
C VAL A 170 16.70 -2.92 7.81
N ASP A 171 17.96 -2.53 7.96
CA ASP A 171 19.07 -3.48 8.10
C ASP A 171 19.19 -4.09 9.49
N ASP A 172 18.97 -3.30 10.53
CA ASP A 172 19.20 -3.68 11.93
C ASP A 172 17.93 -3.68 12.80
N GLY A 173 16.83 -3.07 12.33
CA GLY A 173 15.62 -2.90 13.12
C GLY A 173 15.77 -1.89 14.27
N GLU A 174 16.85 -1.08 14.28
CA GLU A 174 17.10 -0.12 15.34
C GLU A 174 16.46 1.23 15.07
N GLN A 175 15.94 1.86 16.14
CA GLN A 175 15.24 3.13 16.05
C GLN A 175 16.16 4.22 15.52
N ARG A 176 15.66 5.01 14.54
CA ARG A 176 16.36 6.14 13.93
C ARG A 176 15.89 7.47 14.50
N TRP A 177 14.58 7.62 14.63
CA TRP A 177 13.96 8.84 15.15
C TRP A 177 12.54 8.56 15.65
N LEU A 178 12.03 9.49 16.46
CA LEU A 178 10.67 9.49 17.00
C LEU A 178 10.14 10.93 16.95
N ARG A 179 8.92 11.11 16.45
CA ARG A 179 8.15 12.36 16.56
C ARG A 179 6.88 12.10 17.35
N LEU A 180 6.85 12.62 18.58
CA LEU A 180 5.69 12.57 19.46
C LEU A 180 4.67 13.64 19.05
N GLY A 181 3.40 13.26 18.94
CA GLY A 181 2.31 14.16 18.54
C GLY A 181 2.09 14.27 17.03
N ASP A 182 3.09 13.92 16.22
CA ASP A 182 2.97 13.90 14.77
C ASP A 182 2.56 12.52 14.27
N ARG A 183 1.61 12.47 13.33
CA ARG A 183 1.06 11.24 12.76
C ARG A 183 1.03 11.27 11.24
N GLY A 184 1.23 10.12 10.61
CA GLY A 184 1.26 9.98 9.16
C GLY A 184 -0.11 9.92 8.49
N ASP A 185 -1.11 9.33 9.15
CA ASP A 185 -2.47 9.15 8.61
C ASP A 185 -2.47 8.54 7.19
N GLY A 186 -1.72 7.45 7.01
CA GLY A 186 -1.53 6.74 5.73
C GLY A 186 -0.06 6.66 5.26
N LEU A 187 0.84 7.31 6.00
CA LEU A 187 2.30 7.30 5.84
C LEU A 187 2.75 7.38 4.37
N VAL A 188 2.56 8.54 3.75
CA VAL A 188 2.88 8.76 2.34
C VAL A 188 4.23 9.47 2.19
N SER A 189 5.18 8.82 1.51
CA SER A 189 6.49 9.43 1.21
C SER A 189 6.61 9.83 -0.27
N ALA A 190 6.85 11.11 -0.52
CA ALA A 190 7.18 11.68 -1.82
C ALA A 190 8.69 11.87 -1.93
N ASN A 191 9.36 10.90 -2.57
CA ASN A 191 10.78 10.97 -2.87
C ASN A 191 11.66 11.27 -1.62
N GLY A 192 11.41 10.57 -0.50
CA GLY A 192 12.15 10.70 0.75
C GLY A 192 11.63 11.80 1.68
N ARG A 193 10.44 12.32 1.40
CA ARG A 193 9.74 13.31 2.21
C ARG A 193 8.44 12.70 2.68
N LEU A 194 8.26 12.57 3.99
CA LEU A 194 7.03 12.08 4.61
C LEU A 194 6.18 13.27 5.02
N LEU A 195 4.90 13.30 4.62
CA LEU A 195 3.96 14.30 5.14
C LEU A 195 3.33 13.78 6.43
N LEU A 196 3.47 14.56 7.50
CA LEU A 196 2.91 14.27 8.82
C LEU A 196 1.94 15.38 9.24
N ARG A 197 0.84 15.00 9.88
CA ARG A 197 -0.11 15.89 10.53
C ARG A 197 0.28 16.08 11.99
N LYS A 198 0.28 17.33 12.45
CA LYS A 198 0.71 17.70 13.81
C LYS A 198 -0.45 17.63 14.80
N ALA A 199 -0.14 17.40 16.08
CA ALA A 199 -1.13 17.36 17.16
C ALA A 199 -1.84 18.70 17.39
N ASP A 200 -1.13 19.82 17.24
CA ASP A 200 -1.63 21.19 17.41
C ASP A 200 -2.38 21.74 16.18
N GLY A 201 -2.51 20.91 15.13
CA GLY A 201 -3.06 21.30 13.85
C GLY A 201 -1.98 21.73 12.86
N GLY A 202 -2.29 21.59 11.57
CA GLY A 202 -1.32 21.81 10.51
C GLY A 202 -0.60 20.53 10.09
N ALA A 203 0.40 20.68 9.23
CA ALA A 203 1.19 19.57 8.70
C ALA A 203 2.65 19.97 8.48
N ALA A 204 3.53 18.98 8.44
CA ALA A 204 4.95 19.14 8.17
C ALA A 204 5.42 18.05 7.21
N ALA A 205 6.25 18.41 6.23
CA ALA A 205 7.05 17.41 5.53
C ALA A 205 8.37 17.22 6.26
N VAL A 206 8.72 15.97 6.50
CA VAL A 206 9.97 15.58 7.18
C VAL A 206 10.81 14.69 6.27
N GLU A 207 12.14 14.73 6.39
CA GLU A 207 13.02 13.78 5.72
C GLU A 207 12.80 12.39 6.31
N THR A 208 12.44 11.40 5.47
CA THR A 208 12.09 10.05 5.95
C THR A 208 13.18 9.39 6.77
N ARG A 209 14.45 9.61 6.43
CA ARG A 209 15.59 8.95 7.10
C ARG A 209 15.92 9.54 8.48
N THR A 210 15.67 10.83 8.70
CA THR A 210 16.13 11.56 9.90
C THR A 210 15.01 12.14 10.75
N GLY A 211 13.79 12.24 10.22
CA GLY A 211 12.67 12.91 10.88
C GLY A 211 12.81 14.43 10.95
N LYS A 212 13.81 15.01 10.28
CA LYS A 212 14.03 16.46 10.25
C LYS A 212 12.93 17.15 9.44
N THR A 213 12.29 18.17 10.01
CA THR A 213 11.36 19.04 9.28
C THR A 213 12.06 19.71 8.09
N LEU A 214 11.46 19.59 6.92
CA LEU A 214 11.86 20.26 5.68
C LEU A 214 11.03 21.53 5.45
N TRP A 215 9.72 21.45 5.70
CA TRP A 215 8.80 22.58 5.67
C TRP A 215 7.57 22.29 6.53
N GLU A 216 6.85 23.35 6.92
CA GLU A 216 5.59 23.25 7.67
C GLU A 216 4.50 24.14 7.09
N THR A 217 3.26 23.83 7.45
CA THR A 217 2.07 24.62 7.10
C THR A 217 1.05 24.57 8.24
N THR A 218 0.22 25.61 8.33
CA THR A 218 -0.94 25.66 9.23
C THR A 218 -2.14 24.90 8.68
N ASN A 219 -2.11 24.51 7.40
CA ASN A 219 -3.18 23.71 6.83
C ASN A 219 -3.15 22.29 7.38
N ASN A 220 -4.29 21.82 7.88
CA ASN A 220 -4.44 20.50 8.46
C ASN A 220 -4.53 19.41 7.37
N TRP A 221 -3.43 19.22 6.65
CA TRP A 221 -3.31 18.29 5.53
C TRP A 221 -2.97 16.88 5.99
N TYR A 222 -3.51 15.90 5.28
CA TYR A 222 -3.07 14.51 5.31
C TYR A 222 -2.92 14.02 3.87
N ALA A 223 -1.91 13.21 3.58
CA ALA A 223 -1.61 12.77 2.22
C ALA A 223 -2.32 11.45 1.90
N GLY A 224 -3.08 11.43 0.79
CA GLY A 224 -3.71 10.21 0.26
C GLY A 224 -2.81 9.44 -0.71
N GLY A 225 -1.83 10.13 -1.31
CA GLY A 225 -0.85 9.57 -2.25
C GLY A 225 0.04 10.64 -2.89
N THR A 226 0.94 10.23 -3.77
CA THR A 226 1.85 11.11 -4.53
C THR A 226 1.70 10.91 -6.03
N ASP A 227 2.32 11.76 -6.85
CA ASP A 227 2.62 11.36 -8.23
C ASP A 227 3.73 10.29 -8.26
N PRO A 228 3.89 9.52 -9.35
CA PRO A 228 4.88 8.45 -9.41
C PRO A 228 6.34 8.92 -9.23
N ALA A 229 6.65 10.17 -9.59
CA ALA A 229 7.98 10.74 -9.41
C ALA A 229 8.22 11.28 -7.99
N GLY A 230 7.20 11.32 -7.13
CA GLY A 230 7.27 11.86 -5.78
C GLY A 230 7.61 13.35 -5.75
N THR A 231 7.16 14.10 -6.77
CA THR A 231 7.30 15.56 -6.85
C THR A 231 6.13 16.29 -6.22
N ARG A 232 5.00 15.61 -6.01
CA ARG A 232 3.75 16.16 -5.50
C ARG A 232 3.14 15.25 -4.44
N PHE A 233 2.55 15.87 -3.42
CA PHE A 233 1.55 15.23 -2.58
C PHE A 233 0.15 15.54 -3.10
N TYR A 234 -0.74 14.58 -3.00
CA TYR A 234 -2.18 14.78 -3.10
C TYR A 234 -2.76 14.71 -1.69
N VAL A 235 -3.15 15.88 -1.17
CA VAL A 235 -3.55 16.04 0.22
C VAL A 235 -5.04 16.30 0.35
N GLY A 236 -5.67 15.59 1.27
CA GLY A 236 -7.04 15.86 1.71
C GLY A 236 -7.04 16.91 2.82
N SER A 237 -8.11 17.69 2.87
CA SER A 237 -8.37 18.68 3.93
C SER A 237 -9.86 18.98 4.00
N SER A 238 -10.30 19.76 4.99
CA SER A 238 -11.68 20.26 5.02
C SER A 238 -12.05 21.11 3.80
N ALA A 239 -11.07 21.69 3.09
CA ALA A 239 -11.28 22.46 1.87
C ALA A 239 -11.41 21.57 0.60
N GLY A 240 -11.14 20.27 0.72
CA GLY A 240 -11.09 19.31 -0.38
C GLY A 240 -9.66 18.90 -0.75
N LEU A 241 -9.53 18.22 -1.90
CA LEU A 241 -8.27 17.70 -2.43
C LEU A 241 -7.40 18.81 -3.04
N THR A 242 -6.12 18.80 -2.68
CA THR A 242 -5.11 19.72 -3.22
C THR A 242 -3.88 18.94 -3.70
N ALA A 243 -3.36 19.28 -4.87
CA ALA A 243 -2.02 18.88 -5.26
C ALA A 243 -1.02 19.92 -4.74
N VAL A 244 -0.01 19.45 -4.03
CA VAL A 244 1.00 20.27 -3.35
C VAL A 244 2.37 19.86 -3.86
N ASP A 245 3.24 20.83 -4.16
CA ASP A 245 4.65 20.59 -4.44
C ASP A 245 5.33 19.97 -3.21
N ALA A 246 5.86 18.75 -3.35
CA ALA A 246 6.38 17.99 -2.22
C ALA A 246 7.64 18.62 -1.60
N ALA A 247 8.41 19.39 -2.38
CA ALA A 247 9.64 20.01 -1.91
C ALA A 247 9.39 21.29 -1.11
N THR A 248 8.32 22.02 -1.42
CA THR A 248 8.08 23.38 -0.89
C THR A 248 6.79 23.54 -0.10
N GLY A 249 5.86 22.59 -0.18
CA GLY A 249 4.54 22.71 0.47
C GLY A 249 3.58 23.68 -0.22
N LYS A 250 3.93 24.17 -1.43
CA LYS A 250 3.09 25.11 -2.18
C LYS A 250 1.97 24.39 -2.94
N ALA A 251 0.75 24.87 -2.81
CA ALA A 251 -0.38 24.37 -3.59
C ALA A 251 -0.17 24.65 -5.08
N ILE A 252 -0.43 23.62 -5.90
CA ILE A 252 -0.35 23.67 -7.37
C ILE A 252 -1.76 23.87 -7.93
N TRP A 253 -2.71 23.06 -7.46
CA TRP A 253 -4.13 23.17 -7.78
C TRP A 253 -4.97 22.59 -6.64
N SER A 254 -6.23 23.01 -6.56
CA SER A 254 -7.19 22.51 -5.57
C SER A 254 -8.57 22.29 -6.18
N THR A 255 -9.34 21.39 -5.55
CA THR A 255 -10.75 21.12 -5.86
C THR A 255 -11.53 20.95 -4.56
N LYS A 256 -12.84 21.21 -4.59
CA LYS A 256 -13.74 21.05 -3.43
C LYS A 256 -14.13 19.58 -3.15
N LEU A 257 -13.61 18.65 -3.94
CA LEU A 257 -13.88 17.21 -3.79
C LEU A 257 -13.27 16.71 -2.47
N GLN A 258 -14.12 16.15 -1.61
CA GLN A 258 -13.74 15.61 -0.31
C GLN A 258 -13.31 14.15 -0.48
N VAL A 259 -12.01 13.93 -0.69
CA VAL A 259 -11.45 12.61 -0.94
C VAL A 259 -10.19 12.42 -0.10
N SER A 260 -10.09 11.26 0.54
CA SER A 260 -9.00 10.91 1.44
C SER A 260 -7.90 10.09 0.78
N ASP A 261 -8.27 9.26 -0.19
CA ASP A 261 -7.39 8.34 -0.88
C ASP A 261 -7.41 8.55 -2.38
N VAL A 262 -6.24 8.44 -2.99
CA VAL A 262 -6.08 8.55 -4.44
C VAL A 262 -5.26 7.38 -4.99
N THR A 263 -5.51 7.07 -6.25
CA THR A 263 -4.64 6.25 -7.11
C THR A 263 -4.11 7.16 -8.19
N THR A 264 -2.84 7.07 -8.52
CA THR A 264 -2.19 8.10 -9.34
C THR A 264 -1.31 7.47 -10.39
N ASP A 265 -1.44 7.95 -11.63
CA ASP A 265 -0.44 7.72 -12.67
C ASP A 265 0.20 9.04 -13.08
N THR A 266 0.91 9.06 -14.21
CA THR A 266 1.62 10.26 -14.69
C THR A 266 0.67 11.37 -15.17
N THR A 267 -0.56 11.04 -15.54
CA THR A 267 -1.52 11.94 -16.18
C THR A 267 -2.83 12.07 -15.41
N HIS A 268 -3.15 11.14 -14.51
CA HIS A 268 -4.42 11.04 -13.82
C HIS A 268 -4.28 10.96 -12.30
N VAL A 269 -5.25 11.54 -11.62
CA VAL A 269 -5.57 11.26 -10.22
C VAL A 269 -6.94 10.60 -10.20
N PHE A 270 -6.99 9.34 -9.79
CA PHE A 270 -8.22 8.58 -9.60
C PHE A 270 -8.61 8.57 -8.14
N PHE A 271 -9.91 8.62 -7.88
CA PHE A 271 -10.47 8.37 -6.57
C PHE A 271 -11.84 7.70 -6.72
N SER A 272 -12.23 6.96 -5.69
CA SER A 272 -13.54 6.33 -5.63
C SER A 272 -14.43 7.09 -4.65
N GLN A 273 -15.68 7.30 -5.05
CA GLN A 273 -16.69 7.90 -4.17
C GLN A 273 -18.06 7.34 -4.54
N TYR A 274 -18.78 6.83 -3.53
CA TYR A 274 -20.06 6.15 -3.73
C TYR A 274 -19.94 5.08 -4.82
N ARG A 275 -20.78 5.12 -5.87
CA ARG A 275 -20.81 4.15 -6.98
C ARG A 275 -20.03 4.65 -8.21
N SER A 276 -18.85 5.23 -8.01
CA SER A 276 -18.04 5.75 -9.11
C SER A 276 -16.54 5.78 -8.80
N ALA A 277 -15.73 5.45 -9.80
CA ALA A 277 -14.32 5.81 -9.86
C ALA A 277 -14.16 7.01 -10.80
N THR A 278 -13.65 8.13 -10.29
CA THR A 278 -13.51 9.39 -11.05
C THR A 278 -12.05 9.66 -11.35
N ALA A 279 -11.77 10.10 -12.59
CA ALA A 279 -10.46 10.52 -13.03
C ALA A 279 -10.39 12.05 -13.11
N LEU A 280 -9.33 12.62 -12.53
CA LEU A 280 -8.94 14.02 -12.68
C LEU A 280 -7.65 14.10 -13.48
N ASP A 281 -7.45 15.18 -14.24
CA ASP A 281 -6.16 15.52 -14.85
C ASP A 281 -5.14 15.86 -13.76
N ALA A 282 -4.01 15.15 -13.71
CA ALA A 282 -3.02 15.28 -12.64
C ALA A 282 -2.32 16.65 -12.60
N ARG A 283 -2.35 17.40 -13.70
CA ARG A 283 -1.73 18.73 -13.81
C ARG A 283 -2.66 19.84 -13.36
N THR A 284 -3.97 19.66 -13.49
CA THR A 284 -4.96 20.75 -13.31
C THR A 284 -6.04 20.44 -12.28
N GLY A 285 -6.21 19.19 -11.87
CA GLY A 285 -7.28 18.76 -10.95
C GLY A 285 -8.67 18.74 -11.58
N ARG A 286 -8.79 19.00 -12.90
CA ARG A 286 -10.09 19.00 -13.60
C ARG A 286 -10.58 17.59 -13.81
N LYS A 287 -11.87 17.36 -13.58
CA LYS A 287 -12.52 16.09 -13.89
C LYS A 287 -12.42 15.79 -15.39
N LEU A 288 -11.96 14.59 -15.71
CA LEU A 288 -11.88 14.06 -17.07
C LEU A 288 -13.08 13.18 -17.37
N TYR A 289 -13.30 12.15 -16.55
CA TYR A 289 -14.41 11.22 -16.70
C TYR A 289 -14.73 10.52 -15.36
N SER A 290 -15.82 9.76 -15.35
CA SER A 290 -16.15 8.84 -14.26
C SER A 290 -16.56 7.47 -14.83
N VAL A 291 -16.15 6.40 -14.17
CA VAL A 291 -16.60 5.03 -14.42
C VAL A 291 -17.69 4.71 -13.39
N HIS A 292 -18.90 4.41 -13.86
CA HIS A 292 -19.97 3.98 -12.99
C HIS A 292 -19.76 2.54 -12.53
N THR A 293 -20.00 2.26 -11.25
CA THR A 293 -19.85 0.92 -10.67
C THR A 293 -21.21 0.38 -10.20
N PRO A 294 -21.41 -0.96 -10.19
CA PRO A 294 -22.67 -1.57 -9.76
C PRO A 294 -22.98 -1.28 -8.28
N SER A 295 -21.96 -1.26 -7.42
CA SER A 295 -22.04 -0.95 -5.98
C SER A 295 -20.96 0.05 -5.57
N ALA A 296 -20.84 0.28 -4.26
CA ALA A 296 -19.83 1.17 -3.69
C ALA A 296 -18.43 0.79 -4.21
N ALA A 297 -17.74 1.78 -4.77
CA ALA A 297 -16.41 1.63 -5.33
C ALA A 297 -15.36 1.73 -4.23
N GLY A 298 -14.52 0.71 -4.15
CA GLY A 298 -13.31 0.68 -3.35
C GLY A 298 -12.15 1.40 -4.00
N ARG A 299 -11.01 1.47 -3.30
CA ARG A 299 -9.80 2.12 -3.82
C ARG A 299 -9.32 1.40 -5.08
N THR A 300 -9.06 2.17 -6.13
CA THR A 300 -8.66 1.64 -7.43
C THR A 300 -7.21 1.14 -7.44
N SER A 301 -6.86 0.35 -8.46
CA SER A 301 -5.47 0.06 -8.81
C SER A 301 -5.25 0.30 -10.31
N ARG A 302 -4.06 0.76 -10.68
CA ARG A 302 -3.69 1.09 -12.06
C ARG A 302 -2.56 0.15 -12.50
N ALA A 303 -2.74 -0.55 -13.61
CA ALA A 303 -1.68 -1.31 -14.28
C ALA A 303 -2.06 -1.54 -15.75
N GLY A 304 -1.09 -1.69 -16.66
CA GLY A 304 -1.40 -2.18 -18.02
C GLY A 304 -2.32 -1.32 -18.89
N GLY A 305 -2.41 -0.02 -18.62
CA GLY A 305 -3.36 0.88 -19.28
C GLY A 305 -4.82 0.72 -18.79
N LEU A 306 -5.03 -0.04 -17.72
CA LEU A 306 -6.33 -0.35 -17.14
C LEU A 306 -6.46 0.20 -15.72
N LEU A 307 -7.69 0.52 -15.36
CA LEU A 307 -8.15 0.88 -14.03
C LEU A 307 -8.99 -0.27 -13.48
N TYR A 308 -8.59 -0.77 -12.31
CA TYR A 308 -9.23 -1.87 -11.62
C TYR A 308 -9.92 -1.31 -10.37
N THR A 309 -11.24 -1.36 -10.34
CA THR A 309 -12.06 -0.79 -9.27
C THR A 309 -12.83 -1.91 -8.57
N PRO A 310 -12.41 -2.33 -7.36
CA PRO A 310 -13.14 -3.35 -6.63
C PRO A 310 -14.46 -2.78 -6.11
N THR A 311 -15.50 -3.60 -6.10
CA THR A 311 -16.82 -3.28 -5.53
C THR A 311 -17.36 -4.49 -4.80
N ASP A 312 -18.45 -4.33 -4.05
CA ASP A 312 -19.11 -5.44 -3.34
C ASP A 312 -19.73 -6.48 -4.30
N ASP A 313 -19.92 -6.12 -5.58
CA ASP A 313 -20.45 -6.98 -6.65
C ASP A 313 -19.36 -7.47 -7.62
N GLY A 314 -18.08 -7.27 -7.27
CA GLY A 314 -16.95 -7.71 -8.08
C GLY A 314 -16.11 -6.58 -8.66
N LEU A 315 -15.17 -6.94 -9.53
CA LEU A 315 -14.17 -6.04 -10.06
C LEU A 315 -14.65 -5.37 -11.34
N VAL A 316 -14.75 -4.05 -11.32
CA VAL A 316 -14.94 -3.26 -12.54
C VAL A 316 -13.59 -2.96 -13.15
N VAL A 317 -13.39 -3.37 -14.41
CA VAL A 317 -12.19 -3.05 -15.18
C VAL A 317 -12.55 -2.04 -16.27
N ALA A 318 -11.78 -0.97 -16.38
CA ALA A 318 -11.97 0.04 -17.41
C ALA A 318 -10.64 0.48 -18.04
N SER A 319 -10.69 1.06 -19.23
CA SER A 319 -9.57 1.80 -19.80
C SER A 319 -9.20 2.96 -18.88
N ALA A 320 -7.93 3.03 -18.47
CA ALA A 320 -7.43 4.12 -17.63
C ALA A 320 -7.27 5.45 -18.40
N ALA A 321 -7.42 5.45 -19.72
CA ALA A 321 -7.36 6.67 -20.54
C ALA A 321 -8.75 7.26 -20.81
N THR A 322 -9.77 6.40 -20.93
CA THR A 322 -11.10 6.82 -21.40
C THR A 322 -12.23 6.51 -20.43
N GLY A 323 -12.00 5.67 -19.42
CA GLY A 323 -13.03 5.20 -18.50
C GLY A 323 -14.01 4.21 -19.10
N VAL A 324 -13.79 3.76 -20.34
CA VAL A 324 -14.67 2.78 -21.00
C VAL A 324 -14.51 1.43 -20.31
N PRO A 325 -15.60 0.82 -19.78
CA PRO A 325 -15.53 -0.46 -19.09
C PRO A 325 -15.25 -1.61 -20.07
N LEU A 326 -14.53 -2.62 -19.58
CA LEU A 326 -14.32 -3.89 -20.27
C LEU A 326 -15.17 -4.96 -19.58
N LYS A 327 -15.83 -5.81 -20.37
CA LYS A 327 -16.70 -6.85 -19.83
C LYS A 327 -15.87 -8.03 -19.33
N LYS A 328 -15.70 -8.12 -18.01
CA LYS A 328 -15.09 -9.27 -17.34
C LYS A 328 -15.63 -9.38 -15.91
N GLU A 329 -16.11 -10.55 -15.55
CA GLU A 329 -16.55 -10.85 -14.18
C GLU A 329 -15.39 -11.47 -13.40
N ILE A 330 -14.93 -10.75 -12.37
CA ILE A 330 -13.92 -11.21 -11.42
C ILE A 330 -14.45 -10.86 -10.03
N PRO A 331 -14.64 -11.85 -9.12
CA PRO A 331 -14.98 -11.59 -7.73
C PRO A 331 -13.96 -10.66 -7.07
N ALA A 332 -14.45 -9.70 -6.30
CA ALA A 332 -13.66 -8.75 -5.53
C ALA A 332 -14.45 -8.30 -4.32
N ASP A 333 -13.75 -7.64 -3.40
CA ASP A 333 -14.30 -6.94 -2.26
C ASP A 333 -13.73 -5.51 -2.27
N ARG A 334 -14.59 -4.52 -2.04
CA ARG A 334 -14.22 -3.10 -2.17
C ARG A 334 -13.09 -2.67 -1.22
N ASP A 335 -12.93 -3.34 -0.07
CA ASP A 335 -11.94 -2.97 0.95
C ASP A 335 -10.54 -3.55 0.62
N HIS A 336 -10.47 -4.40 -0.41
CA HIS A 336 -9.28 -5.12 -0.84
C HIS A 336 -8.88 -4.79 -2.29
N PRO A 337 -8.24 -3.62 -2.53
CA PRO A 337 -7.67 -3.27 -3.83
C PRO A 337 -6.76 -4.38 -4.38
N PRO A 338 -6.89 -4.72 -5.67
CA PRO A 338 -6.12 -5.79 -6.26
C PRO A 338 -4.64 -5.46 -6.39
N VAL A 339 -3.80 -6.50 -6.41
CA VAL A 339 -2.38 -6.40 -6.73
C VAL A 339 -2.17 -6.90 -8.16
N ILE A 340 -1.52 -6.09 -9.00
CA ILE A 340 -1.31 -6.39 -10.43
C ILE A 340 0.17 -6.27 -10.79
N ALA A 341 0.76 -7.39 -11.20
CA ALA A 341 2.17 -7.43 -11.61
C ALA A 341 2.52 -8.71 -12.38
N GLY A 342 3.44 -8.60 -13.34
CA GLY A 342 3.99 -9.72 -14.10
C GLY A 342 2.98 -10.49 -14.97
N GLY A 343 1.83 -9.89 -15.28
CA GLY A 343 0.70 -10.54 -15.93
C GLY A 343 -0.29 -11.21 -14.98
N TRP A 344 -0.06 -11.11 -13.67
CA TRP A 344 -0.95 -11.68 -12.65
C TRP A 344 -1.85 -10.60 -12.04
N LEU A 345 -3.10 -10.98 -11.82
CA LEU A 345 -4.07 -10.22 -11.05
C LEU A 345 -4.42 -11.01 -9.78
N TYR A 346 -4.09 -10.43 -8.63
CA TYR A 346 -4.39 -10.98 -7.31
C TYR A 346 -5.53 -10.21 -6.67
N VAL A 347 -6.60 -10.91 -6.30
CA VAL A 347 -7.80 -10.32 -5.70
C VAL A 347 -8.12 -11.05 -4.40
N SER A 348 -8.33 -10.28 -3.33
CA SER A 348 -8.70 -10.80 -2.02
C SER A 348 -10.09 -10.34 -1.62
N ASP A 349 -10.79 -11.15 -0.83
CA ASP A 349 -12.01 -10.78 -0.09
C ASP A 349 -11.77 -10.79 1.43
N GLY A 350 -10.50 -10.69 1.85
CA GLY A 350 -10.07 -10.76 3.25
C GLY A 350 -9.94 -12.19 3.80
N GLY A 351 -10.71 -13.16 3.28
CA GLY A 351 -10.65 -14.57 3.68
C GLY A 351 -9.94 -15.48 2.68
N VAL A 352 -9.97 -15.12 1.40
CA VAL A 352 -9.42 -15.87 0.28
C VAL A 352 -8.66 -14.95 -0.65
N LEU A 353 -7.46 -15.37 -1.05
CA LEU A 353 -6.69 -14.75 -2.12
C LEU A 353 -6.83 -15.58 -3.40
N ARG A 354 -7.24 -14.94 -4.50
CA ARG A 354 -7.39 -15.56 -5.82
C ARG A 354 -6.38 -14.97 -6.78
N ALA A 355 -5.83 -15.81 -7.66
CA ALA A 355 -4.92 -15.37 -8.70
C ALA A 355 -5.46 -15.69 -10.10
N TYR A 356 -5.33 -14.70 -10.99
CA TYR A 356 -5.76 -14.76 -12.37
C TYR A 356 -4.57 -14.48 -13.28
N TYR A 357 -4.47 -15.23 -14.38
CA TYR A 357 -3.46 -15.09 -15.44
C TYR A 357 -4.02 -15.50 -16.79
#